data_AF-A0A8H5N908-F1
#
_entry.id   AF-A0A8H5N908-F1
#
_cell.length_a   1.000
_cell.length_b   1.000
_cell.length_c   1.000
_cell.angle_alpha   90.00
_cell.angle_beta   90.00
_cell.angle_gamma   90.00
#
_symmetry.space_group_name_H-M   'P 1'
#
loop_
_entity.id
_entity.type
_entity.pdbx_description
1 polymer ?
#
loop_
_entity_poly.entity_id
_entity_poly.type
_entity_poly.pdbx_seq_one_letter_code
_entity_poly.pdbx_strand_id
1 'polypeptide(L)'
;MKPTQILIALAAIVYAAPAVEQIMSPPLAELDTHFQPHIKRCDKKKGPPPDYGRHPYPNQTYNELTDGTPCRNVTLIFARGMGADGNVGKVNGTGPIIFNRLATIIGPQNLAIAGVNYKADMAGVLKNGPRPGGRAMSELINRAATQCSDTQIVIVGHSAGGALVHQSAENLTTEVTARIAAG
;
A
#
# COMPACT_ATOMS: atom_id res chain seq x y z
N MET A 1 -5.22 -37.29 64.76
CA MET A 1 -5.61 -37.89 63.47
C MET A 1 -5.42 -36.83 62.38
N LYS A 2 -4.33 -36.93 61.60
CA LYS A 2 -4.25 -36.42 60.20
C LYS A 2 -4.85 -37.53 59.31
N PRO A 3 -5.29 -37.32 58.04
CA PRO A 3 -4.94 -36.29 57.06
C PRO A 3 -6.24 -35.64 56.46
N THR A 4 -6.32 -34.81 55.42
CA THR A 4 -5.73 -34.89 54.08
C THR A 4 -5.99 -33.55 53.39
N GLN A 5 -4.93 -32.90 52.93
CA GLN A 5 -5.01 -31.76 52.02
C GLN A 5 -5.47 -32.26 50.65
N ILE A 6 -6.59 -31.74 50.15
CA ILE A 6 -7.00 -31.92 48.76
C ILE A 6 -6.25 -30.89 47.93
N LEU A 7 -5.20 -31.31 47.23
CA LEU A 7 -4.63 -30.56 46.13
C LEU A 7 -5.64 -30.57 44.98
N ILE A 8 -6.26 -29.42 44.70
CA ILE A 8 -7.01 -29.20 43.46
C ILE A 8 -5.97 -28.81 42.40
N ALA A 9 -5.67 -29.74 41.49
CA ALA A 9 -4.88 -29.46 40.31
C ALA A 9 -5.69 -28.54 39.37
N LEU A 10 -5.23 -27.31 39.19
CA LEU A 10 -5.71 -26.41 38.14
C LEU A 10 -5.21 -26.96 36.79
N ALA A 11 -6.07 -27.70 36.09
CA ALA A 11 -5.85 -28.03 34.69
C ALA A 11 -5.97 -26.74 33.86
N ALA A 12 -4.85 -26.26 33.32
CA ALA A 12 -4.85 -25.17 32.35
C ALA A 12 -5.57 -25.66 31.08
N ILE A 13 -6.72 -25.07 30.79
CA ILE A 13 -7.39 -25.25 29.49
C ILE A 13 -6.56 -24.47 28.48
N VAL A 14 -5.72 -25.19 27.73
CA VAL A 14 -5.08 -24.68 26.52
C VAL A 14 -6.20 -24.45 25.51
N TYR A 15 -6.63 -23.19 25.35
CA TYR A 15 -7.52 -22.80 24.27
C TYR A 15 -6.71 -22.82 22.98
N ALA A 16 -6.64 -23.98 22.33
CA ALA A 16 -6.18 -24.08 20.95
C ALA A 16 -7.28 -23.46 20.07
N ALA A 17 -7.15 -22.18 19.74
CA ALA A 17 -7.88 -21.61 18.62
C ALA A 17 -7.50 -22.42 17.37
N PRO A 18 -8.47 -22.84 16.53
CA PRO A 18 -8.12 -23.47 15.27
C PRO A 18 -7.37 -22.42 14.44
N ALA A 19 -6.08 -22.67 14.18
CA ALA A 19 -5.38 -21.98 13.12
C ALA A 19 -6.13 -22.30 11.83
N VAL A 20 -6.92 -21.34 11.33
CA VAL A 20 -7.38 -21.38 9.95
C VAL A 20 -6.12 -21.18 9.12
N GLU A 21 -5.55 -22.28 8.68
CA GLU A 21 -4.49 -22.32 7.69
C GLU A 21 -5.11 -21.81 6.39
N GLN A 22 -5.07 -20.49 6.18
CA GLN A 22 -5.44 -19.92 4.89
C GLN A 22 -4.40 -20.40 3.88
N ILE A 23 -4.73 -21.46 3.16
CA ILE A 23 -4.03 -21.87 1.95
C ILE A 23 -4.31 -20.77 0.90
N MET A 24 -3.56 -19.66 0.97
CA MET A 24 -3.65 -18.51 0.05
C MET A 24 -2.98 -18.77 -1.30
N SER A 25 -2.83 -20.02 -1.70
CA SER A 25 -2.22 -20.39 -2.98
C SER A 25 -3.16 -21.34 -3.70
N PRO A 26 -3.94 -20.87 -4.70
CA PRO A 26 -4.64 -21.79 -5.57
C PRO A 26 -3.61 -22.74 -6.23
N PRO A 27 -4.00 -24.00 -6.52
CA PRO A 27 -3.14 -24.92 -7.25
C PRO A 27 -2.63 -24.28 -8.54
N LEU A 28 -1.37 -24.55 -8.92
CA LEU A 28 -0.75 -23.97 -10.12
C LEU A 28 -1.63 -24.15 -11.38
N ALA A 29 -2.37 -25.26 -11.48
CA ALA A 29 -3.28 -25.51 -12.59
C ALA A 29 -4.49 -24.54 -12.62
N GLU A 30 -5.02 -24.15 -11.47
CA GLU A 30 -6.11 -23.18 -11.37
C GLU A 30 -5.59 -21.76 -11.64
N LEU A 31 -4.39 -21.46 -11.13
CA LEU A 31 -3.69 -20.21 -11.39
C LEU A 31 -3.35 -20.04 -12.88
N ASP A 32 -2.88 -21.11 -13.52
CA ASP A 32 -2.65 -21.16 -14.95
C ASP A 32 -3.96 -20.95 -15.70
N THR A 33 -5.02 -21.71 -15.40
CA THR A 33 -6.30 -21.57 -16.11
C THR A 33 -6.89 -20.15 -15.96
N HIS A 34 -6.73 -19.54 -14.79
CA HIS A 34 -7.14 -18.16 -14.53
C HIS A 34 -6.30 -17.15 -15.34
N PHE A 35 -4.96 -17.30 -15.37
CA PHE A 35 -4.08 -16.35 -16.04
C PHE A 35 -3.87 -16.61 -17.53
N GLN A 36 -4.11 -17.81 -18.06
CA GLN A 36 -3.98 -18.16 -19.48
C GLN A 36 -4.66 -17.13 -20.43
N PRO A 37 -5.92 -16.70 -20.19
CA PRO A 37 -6.53 -15.65 -21.03
C PRO A 37 -5.87 -14.27 -20.88
N HIS A 38 -5.24 -13.98 -19.73
CA HIS A 38 -4.50 -12.74 -19.49
C HIS A 38 -3.09 -12.78 -20.08
N ILE A 39 -2.40 -13.93 -20.03
CA ILE A 39 -1.07 -14.15 -20.61
C ILE A 39 -1.12 -14.00 -22.13
N LYS A 40 -2.18 -14.51 -22.78
CA LYS A 40 -2.41 -14.31 -24.22
C LYS A 40 -2.65 -12.84 -24.62
N ARG A 41 -3.01 -11.98 -23.65
CA ARG A 41 -3.14 -10.53 -23.84
C ARG A 41 -1.85 -9.74 -23.57
N CYS A 42 -0.84 -10.36 -22.97
CA CYS A 42 0.47 -9.77 -22.70
C CYS A 42 1.46 -9.91 -23.88
N ASP A 43 0.97 -10.12 -25.10
CA ASP A 43 1.81 -10.16 -26.30
C ASP A 43 2.56 -8.83 -26.43
N LYS A 44 3.89 -8.89 -26.26
CA LYS A 44 4.80 -7.73 -26.27
C LYS A 44 4.68 -6.89 -27.55
N LYS A 45 4.10 -7.44 -28.63
CA LYS A 45 3.86 -6.74 -29.89
C LYS A 45 2.61 -5.85 -29.90
N LYS A 46 1.65 -6.02 -28.98
CA LYS A 46 0.35 -5.33 -29.03
C LYS A 46 0.19 -4.21 -27.99
N GLY A 47 1.22 -3.93 -27.19
CA GLY A 47 1.13 -2.95 -26.12
C GLY A 47 0.14 -3.37 -25.02
N PRO A 48 -0.01 -2.56 -23.97
CA PRO A 48 -1.00 -2.81 -22.93
C PRO A 48 -2.42 -2.78 -23.52
N PRO A 49 -3.36 -3.59 -23.00
CA PRO A 49 -4.75 -3.52 -23.45
C PRO A 49 -5.32 -2.11 -23.21
N PRO A 50 -6.21 -1.62 -24.10
CA PRO A 50 -6.83 -0.32 -23.94
C PRO A 50 -7.63 -0.26 -22.63
N ASP A 51 -7.53 0.88 -21.94
CA ASP A 51 -8.37 1.17 -20.78
C ASP A 51 -9.81 1.40 -21.26
N TYR A 52 -10.74 0.58 -20.77
CA TYR A 52 -12.17 0.67 -21.11
C TYR A 52 -12.95 1.62 -20.19
N GLY A 53 -12.28 2.52 -19.46
CA GLY A 53 -12.91 3.61 -18.72
C GLY A 53 -13.59 3.18 -17.41
N ARG A 54 -13.17 2.06 -16.81
CA ARG A 54 -13.68 1.57 -15.51
C ARG A 54 -12.75 1.82 -14.33
N HIS A 55 -11.66 2.54 -14.54
CA HIS A 55 -10.66 2.81 -13.51
C HIS A 55 -10.97 4.17 -12.85
N PRO A 56 -11.37 4.21 -11.56
CA PRO A 56 -11.55 5.48 -10.85
C PRO A 56 -10.27 6.34 -10.81
N TYR A 57 -9.11 5.73 -11.01
CA TYR A 57 -7.81 6.42 -11.11
C TYR A 57 -7.15 6.21 -12.49
N PRO A 58 -7.52 6.97 -13.54
CA PRO A 58 -6.93 6.88 -14.89
C PRO A 58 -5.72 7.81 -15.15
N ASN A 59 -5.54 8.85 -14.33
CA ASN A 59 -4.48 9.85 -14.45
C ASN A 59 -3.14 9.39 -13.88
N GLN A 60 -2.08 10.13 -14.24
CA GLN A 60 -0.69 9.90 -13.79
C GLN A 60 -0.30 10.69 -12.54
N THR A 61 -1.16 11.62 -12.12
CA THR A 61 -0.92 12.53 -11.01
C THR A 61 -2.14 12.59 -10.12
N TYR A 62 -1.97 12.33 -8.81
CA TYR A 62 -2.99 12.53 -7.77
C TYR A 62 -2.41 13.28 -6.59
N ASN A 63 -3.11 14.31 -6.14
CA ASN A 63 -2.72 15.18 -5.06
C ASN A 63 -3.89 15.41 -4.10
N GLU A 64 -4.71 14.37 -3.87
CA GLU A 64 -5.99 14.48 -3.14
C GLU A 64 -5.82 14.85 -1.66
N LEU A 65 -4.58 14.89 -1.16
CA LEU A 65 -4.24 15.42 0.16
C LEU A 65 -3.90 16.91 0.16
N THR A 66 -3.67 17.52 -1.02
CA THR A 66 -3.16 18.89 -1.15
C THR A 66 -3.90 19.74 -2.17
N ASP A 67 -4.87 19.19 -2.90
CA ASP A 67 -5.65 19.88 -3.95
C ASP A 67 -7.03 20.36 -3.48
N GLY A 68 -7.32 20.24 -2.18
CA GLY A 68 -8.61 20.63 -1.59
C GLY A 68 -9.67 19.53 -1.60
N THR A 69 -9.34 18.31 -2.07
CA THR A 69 -10.22 17.15 -1.93
C THR A 69 -10.52 16.89 -0.43
N PRO A 70 -11.80 16.66 -0.06
CA PRO A 70 -12.16 16.34 1.32
C PRO A 70 -11.47 15.05 1.80
N CYS A 71 -11.19 14.99 3.11
CA CYS A 71 -10.67 13.77 3.73
C CYS A 71 -11.55 12.56 3.43
N ARG A 72 -10.92 11.42 3.15
CA ARG A 72 -11.57 10.12 2.94
C ARG A 72 -11.12 9.15 4.03
N ASN A 73 -11.83 8.03 4.17
CA ASN A 73 -11.55 7.03 5.21
C ASN A 73 -10.15 6.43 5.12
N VAL A 74 -9.60 6.33 3.90
CA VAL A 74 -8.24 5.84 3.65
C VAL A 74 -7.49 6.86 2.81
N THR A 75 -6.29 7.22 3.25
CA THR A 75 -5.35 8.03 2.48
C THR A 75 -4.15 7.16 2.13
N LEU A 76 -4.01 6.83 0.84
CA LEU A 76 -2.88 6.08 0.31
C LEU A 76 -1.82 7.04 -0.24
N ILE A 77 -0.65 7.03 0.39
CA ILE A 77 0.53 7.80 -0.02
C ILE A 77 1.45 6.89 -0.82
N PHE A 78 1.67 7.19 -2.10
CA PHE A 78 2.39 6.31 -3.02
C PHE A 78 3.68 6.93 -3.55
N ALA A 79 4.79 6.21 -3.42
CA ALA A 79 6.05 6.50 -4.09
C ALA A 79 6.24 5.57 -5.30
N ARG A 80 6.22 6.15 -6.51
CA ARG A 80 6.37 5.40 -7.77
C ARG A 80 7.76 4.78 -7.96
N GLY A 81 7.91 3.96 -9.00
CA GLY A 81 9.22 3.43 -9.42
C GLY A 81 9.93 4.36 -10.41
N MET A 82 11.16 4.02 -10.79
CA MET A 82 11.92 4.82 -11.76
C MET A 82 11.26 4.89 -13.12
N GLY A 83 11.39 6.06 -13.76
CA GLY A 83 10.87 6.29 -15.11
C GLY A 83 9.34 6.24 -15.21
N ALA A 84 8.63 6.11 -14.09
CA ALA A 84 7.17 6.23 -14.07
C ALA A 84 6.78 7.71 -14.25
N ASP A 85 5.73 7.96 -15.03
CA ASP A 85 5.24 9.31 -15.29
C ASP A 85 4.48 9.91 -14.10
N GLY A 86 4.35 11.23 -14.09
CA GLY A 86 3.61 11.96 -13.06
C GLY A 86 4.15 11.68 -11.65
N ASN A 87 3.26 11.57 -10.66
CA ASN A 87 3.63 11.19 -9.29
C ASN A 87 3.19 9.76 -8.89
N VAL A 88 2.39 9.08 -9.72
CA VAL A 88 1.95 7.69 -9.48
C VAL A 88 2.17 6.70 -10.62
N GLY A 89 2.52 7.16 -11.83
CA GLY A 89 2.67 6.34 -13.03
C GLY A 89 1.40 6.25 -13.89
N LYS A 90 1.52 5.67 -15.09
CA LYS A 90 0.40 5.46 -16.04
C LYS A 90 -0.70 4.57 -15.45
N VAL A 91 -1.92 4.66 -16.00
CA VAL A 91 -3.09 3.85 -15.60
C VAL A 91 -2.84 2.34 -15.56
N ASN A 92 -1.97 1.83 -16.42
CA ASN A 92 -1.56 0.43 -16.48
C ASN A 92 -0.26 0.13 -15.71
N GLY A 93 0.24 1.11 -14.95
CA GLY A 93 1.41 1.00 -14.10
C GLY A 93 1.05 0.59 -12.67
N THR A 94 2.09 0.28 -11.89
CA THR A 94 1.95 -0.32 -10.56
C THR A 94 1.04 0.49 -9.62
N GLY A 95 1.20 1.81 -9.56
CA GLY A 95 0.41 2.68 -8.67
C GLY A 95 -1.09 2.59 -8.98
N PRO A 96 -1.54 3.04 -10.16
CA PRO A 96 -2.95 2.95 -10.53
C PRO A 96 -3.52 1.52 -10.49
N ILE A 97 -2.76 0.47 -10.80
CA ILE A 97 -3.24 -0.92 -10.61
C ILE A 97 -3.61 -1.17 -9.14
N ILE A 98 -2.75 -0.78 -8.19
CA ILE A 98 -3.01 -0.94 -6.75
C ILE A 98 -4.24 -0.14 -6.34
N PHE A 99 -4.32 1.15 -6.68
CA PHE A 99 -5.40 2.02 -6.18
C PHE A 99 -6.75 1.64 -6.77
N ASN A 100 -6.78 1.30 -8.06
CA ASN A 100 -8.01 0.86 -8.71
C ASN A 100 -8.52 -0.45 -8.12
N ARG A 101 -7.63 -1.39 -7.77
CA ARG A 101 -8.03 -2.62 -7.07
C ARG A 101 -8.49 -2.34 -5.65
N LEU A 102 -7.78 -1.51 -4.90
CA LEU A 102 -8.22 -1.10 -3.56
C LEU A 102 -9.60 -0.44 -3.59
N ALA A 103 -9.84 0.45 -4.55
CA ALA A 103 -11.13 1.11 -4.75
C ALA A 103 -12.27 0.15 -5.07
N THR A 104 -12.01 -1.00 -5.71
CA THR A 104 -13.05 -2.03 -5.88
C THR A 104 -13.45 -2.71 -4.57
N ILE A 105 -12.55 -2.70 -3.58
CA ILE A 105 -12.79 -3.32 -2.26
C ILE A 105 -13.46 -2.33 -1.31
N ILE A 106 -12.93 -1.10 -1.22
CA ILE A 106 -13.38 -0.12 -0.22
C ILE A 106 -14.29 0.98 -0.77
N GLY A 107 -14.47 1.03 -2.10
CA GLY A 107 -15.18 2.11 -2.80
C GLY A 107 -14.26 3.31 -3.09
N PRO A 108 -14.30 3.88 -4.30
CA PRO A 108 -13.43 5.01 -4.69
C PRO A 108 -13.67 6.27 -3.85
N GLN A 109 -14.90 6.49 -3.36
CA GLN A 109 -15.25 7.61 -2.48
C GLN A 109 -14.57 7.56 -1.10
N ASN A 110 -14.07 6.38 -0.70
CA ASN A 110 -13.41 6.16 0.58
C ASN A 110 -11.88 6.20 0.48
N LEU A 111 -11.31 6.34 -0.72
CA LEU A 111 -9.88 6.25 -0.96
C LEU A 111 -9.33 7.55 -1.51
N ALA A 112 -8.47 8.26 -0.79
CA ALA A 112 -7.71 9.41 -1.28
C ALA A 112 -6.30 8.98 -1.67
N ILE A 113 -5.79 9.46 -2.81
CA ILE A 113 -4.44 9.16 -3.30
C ILE A 113 -3.57 10.42 -3.26
N ALA A 114 -2.42 10.28 -2.62
CA ALA A 114 -1.37 11.29 -2.64
C ALA A 114 -0.07 10.69 -3.21
N GLY A 115 0.28 11.07 -4.44
CA GLY A 115 1.55 10.64 -5.03
C GLY A 115 2.72 11.50 -4.53
N VAL A 116 3.82 10.85 -4.17
CA VAL A 116 5.06 11.55 -3.78
C VAL A 116 5.65 12.20 -5.03
N ASN A 117 5.74 13.52 -5.04
CA ASN A 117 6.34 14.27 -6.13
C ASN A 117 7.87 14.31 -5.98
N TYR A 118 8.56 13.39 -6.66
CA TYR A 118 10.02 13.33 -6.70
C TYR A 118 10.50 12.93 -8.10
N LYS A 119 11.80 13.09 -8.38
CA LYS A 119 12.37 12.88 -9.72
C LYS A 119 12.35 11.41 -10.21
N ALA A 120 12.16 10.43 -9.33
CA ALA A 120 12.18 9.00 -9.69
C ALA A 120 13.41 8.56 -10.51
N ASP A 121 14.58 9.08 -10.13
CA ASP A 121 15.86 8.81 -10.77
C ASP A 121 16.70 7.85 -9.90
N MET A 122 17.09 6.73 -10.51
CA MET A 122 17.83 5.62 -9.89
C MET A 122 19.25 6.03 -9.48
N ALA A 123 19.93 6.82 -10.32
CA ALA A 123 21.28 7.29 -10.04
C ALA A 123 21.30 8.22 -8.82
N GLY A 124 20.29 9.08 -8.68
CA GLY A 124 20.09 9.95 -7.53
C GLY A 124 19.82 9.17 -6.25
N VAL A 125 18.97 8.13 -6.29
CA VAL A 125 18.67 7.31 -5.10
C VAL A 125 19.89 6.50 -4.66
N LEU A 126 20.65 5.90 -5.59
CA LEU A 126 21.87 5.14 -5.25
C LEU A 126 23.06 6.03 -4.86
N LYS A 127 23.24 7.17 -5.54
CA LYS A 127 24.41 8.04 -5.35
C LYS A 127 24.24 9.02 -4.21
N ASN A 128 23.04 9.58 -4.05
CA ASN A 128 22.76 10.67 -3.10
C ASN A 128 21.77 10.25 -2.00
N GLY A 129 21.30 9.00 -2.03
CA GLY A 129 20.29 8.49 -1.11
C GLY A 129 18.86 8.98 -1.44
N PRO A 130 17.83 8.29 -0.93
CA PRO A 130 16.43 8.65 -1.15
C PRO A 130 15.98 9.92 -0.39
N ARG A 131 16.88 10.69 0.22
CA ARG A 131 16.57 11.72 1.24
C ARG A 131 15.53 12.77 0.80
N PRO A 132 15.64 13.42 -0.38
CA PRO A 132 14.63 14.40 -0.79
C PRO A 132 13.24 13.78 -0.99
N GLY A 133 13.19 12.58 -1.58
CA GLY A 133 11.93 11.86 -1.80
C GLY A 133 11.32 11.32 -0.49
N GLY A 134 12.16 10.79 0.41
CA GLY A 134 11.74 10.33 1.73
C GLY A 134 11.22 11.49 2.59
N ARG A 135 11.86 12.67 2.51
CA ARG A 135 11.35 13.89 3.14
C ARG A 135 9.99 14.29 2.57
N ALA A 136 9.84 14.36 1.25
CA ALA A 136 8.55 14.68 0.63
C ALA A 136 7.45 13.68 1.04
N MET A 137 7.79 12.40 1.15
CA MET A 137 6.88 11.38 1.65
C MET A 137 6.52 11.60 3.13
N SER A 138 7.48 11.90 3.99
CA SER A 138 7.21 12.24 5.40
C SER A 138 6.34 13.49 5.57
N GLU A 139 6.49 14.49 4.68
CA GLU A 139 5.66 15.70 4.69
C GLU A 139 4.20 15.36 4.35
N LEU A 140 3.95 14.46 3.40
CA LEU A 140 2.61 13.94 3.10
C LEU A 140 2.04 13.12 4.26
N ILE A 141 2.83 12.28 4.91
CA ILE A 141 2.38 11.47 6.06
C ILE A 141 1.98 12.39 7.22
N ASN A 142 2.84 13.35 7.58
CA ASN A 142 2.52 14.36 8.60
C ASN A 142 1.27 15.15 8.24
N ARG A 143 1.10 15.52 6.97
CA ARG A 143 -0.10 16.21 6.50
C ARG A 143 -1.36 15.36 6.66
N ALA A 144 -1.32 14.09 6.28
CA ALA A 144 -2.46 13.18 6.45
C ALA A 144 -2.81 13.01 7.94
N ALA A 145 -1.81 12.84 8.80
CA ALA A 145 -2.00 12.71 10.24
C ALA A 145 -2.61 13.97 10.89
N THR A 146 -2.30 15.16 10.36
CA THR A 146 -2.76 16.44 10.92
C THR A 146 -4.08 16.93 10.32
N GLN A 147 -4.26 16.80 9.01
CA GLN A 147 -5.44 17.32 8.31
C GLN A 147 -6.62 16.36 8.32
N CYS A 148 -6.35 15.04 8.35
CA CYS A 148 -7.38 14.01 8.30
C CYS A 148 -7.25 13.08 9.52
N SER A 149 -7.66 13.56 10.69
CA SER A 149 -7.49 12.86 11.98
C SER A 149 -8.16 11.49 12.07
N ASP A 150 -9.07 11.15 11.16
CA ASP A 150 -9.78 9.86 11.14
C ASP A 150 -9.36 8.96 9.97
N THR A 151 -8.50 9.44 9.07
CA THR A 151 -8.04 8.63 7.93
C THR A 151 -7.11 7.52 8.39
N GLN A 152 -7.24 6.35 7.79
CA GLN A 152 -6.22 5.31 7.82
C GLN A 152 -5.14 5.65 6.79
N ILE A 153 -3.93 5.93 7.29
CA ILE A 153 -2.80 6.25 6.42
C ILE A 153 -2.17 4.94 5.94
N VAL A 154 -2.19 4.71 4.63
CA VAL A 154 -1.51 3.59 3.98
C VAL A 154 -0.36 4.15 3.18
N ILE A 155 0.85 3.64 3.38
CA ILE A 155 2.02 4.05 2.61
C ILE A 155 2.45 2.92 1.68
N VAL A 156 2.86 3.23 0.46
CA VAL A 156 3.28 2.21 -0.51
C VAL A 156 4.43 2.75 -1.34
N GLY A 157 5.48 1.94 -1.51
CA GLY A 157 6.62 2.26 -2.37
C GLY A 157 6.89 1.16 -3.39
N HIS A 158 6.97 1.52 -4.67
CA HIS A 158 7.35 0.58 -5.72
C HIS A 158 8.81 0.76 -6.15
N SER A 159 9.60 -0.32 -6.16
CA SER A 159 11.01 -0.30 -6.58
C SER A 159 11.80 0.76 -5.79
N ALA A 160 12.44 1.74 -6.43
CA ALA A 160 13.11 2.85 -5.75
C ALA A 160 12.20 3.63 -4.77
N GLY A 161 10.88 3.65 -4.99
CA GLY A 161 9.91 4.21 -4.05
C GLY A 161 9.87 3.48 -2.69
N GLY A 162 10.24 2.21 -2.63
CA GLY A 162 10.38 1.47 -1.36
C GLY A 162 11.50 2.03 -0.48
N ALA A 163 12.59 2.51 -1.09
CA ALA A 163 13.64 3.20 -0.33
C ALA A 163 13.16 4.53 0.25
N LEU A 164 12.21 5.21 -0.40
CA LEU A 164 11.58 6.43 0.14
C LEU A 164 10.69 6.12 1.35
N VAL A 165 9.95 5.00 1.33
CA VAL A 165 9.17 4.52 2.49
C VAL A 165 10.09 4.37 3.70
N HIS A 166 11.18 3.61 3.56
CA HIS A 166 12.17 3.43 4.64
C HIS A 166 12.77 4.76 5.10
N GLN A 167 13.21 5.60 4.16
CA GLN A 167 13.82 6.89 4.50
C GLN A 167 12.84 7.88 5.14
N SER A 168 11.55 7.80 4.80
CA SER A 168 10.55 8.70 5.38
C SER A 168 10.43 8.50 6.88
N ALA A 169 10.58 7.26 7.37
CA ALA A 169 10.50 6.93 8.80
C ALA A 169 11.56 7.65 9.65
N GLU A 170 12.74 7.96 9.10
CA GLU A 170 13.76 8.76 9.81
C GLU A 170 13.29 10.18 10.18
N ASN A 171 12.26 10.68 9.50
CA ASN A 171 11.74 12.05 9.68
C ASN A 171 10.36 12.08 10.36
N LEU A 172 9.85 10.93 10.84
CA LEU A 172 8.55 10.85 11.51
C LEU A 172 8.74 10.73 13.02
N THR A 173 7.83 11.34 13.78
CA THR A 173 7.75 11.08 15.22
C THR A 173 7.09 9.73 15.47
N THR A 174 7.24 9.19 16.68
CA THR A 174 6.55 7.95 17.08
C THR A 174 5.04 8.09 16.98
N GLU A 175 4.49 9.24 17.34
CA GLU A 175 3.05 9.52 17.28
C GLU A 175 2.53 9.49 15.84
N VAL A 176 3.25 10.14 14.91
CA VAL A 176 2.87 10.14 13.49
C VAL A 176 3.07 8.77 12.87
N THR A 177 4.12 8.04 13.26
CA THR A 177 4.34 6.65 12.81
C THR A 177 3.20 5.73 13.25
N ALA A 178 2.69 5.90 14.48
CA ALA A 178 1.55 5.14 14.98
C ALA A 178 0.23 5.42 14.24
N ARG A 179 0.15 6.50 13.44
CA ARG A 179 -1.00 6.79 12.57
C ARG A 179 -1.00 5.99 11.27
N ILE A 180 0.12 5.35 10.92
CA ILE A 180 0.26 4.55 9.71
C ILE A 180 -0.36 3.17 9.97
N ALA A 181 -1.42 2.86 9.21
CA ALA A 181 -2.16 1.62 9.34
C ALA A 181 -1.51 0.45 8.59
N ALA A 182 -0.81 0.74 7.48
CA ALA A 182 -0.08 -0.26 6.68
C ALA A 182 1.02 0.42 5.84
N GLY A 183 2.12 -0.31 5.56
CA GLY A 183 3.29 0.19 4.84
C GLY A 183 4.14 -0.88 4.19
#